data_AF-A0A1P9X3J8-F1
#
_entry.id   AF-A0A1P9X3J8-F1
#
_cell.length_a   1.000
_cell.length_b   1.000
_cell.length_c   1.000
_cell.angle_alpha   90.00
_cell.angle_beta   90.00
_cell.angle_gamma   90.00
#
_symmetry.space_group_name_H-M   'P 1'
#
loop_
_entity.id
_entity.type
_entity.pdbx_description
1 polymer ?
#
loop_
_entity_poly.entity_id
_entity_poly.type
_entity_poly.pdbx_seq_one_letter_code
_entity_poly.pdbx_strand_id
1 'polypeptide(L)'
;MFVYETGLTTNRIALFFTIMEQPAPKELKRIFTKVFEDTTYCQRMEIFNPGHGPHDDGSAIDIFLNANDPDERKLADAIVRVLVSEKPRIKWGAIIWNRQTWDNRGGPVPYEQQQTMPHTDHIHIEWGPKGRMTRDFPGLEEKLATVLANHQAGE
;
A
#
# COMPACT_ATOMS: atom_id res chain seq x y z
N MET A 1 -3.15 -8.73 48.52
CA MET A 1 -2.36 -9.62 47.64
C MET A 1 -3.34 -10.38 46.77
N PHE A 2 -3.54 -9.93 45.54
CA PHE A 2 -4.24 -10.68 44.50
C PHE A 2 -3.38 -10.54 43.25
N VAL A 3 -2.75 -11.64 42.89
CA VAL A 3 -2.00 -11.81 41.64
C VAL A 3 -3.05 -12.12 40.59
N TYR A 4 -3.12 -11.32 39.52
CA TYR A 4 -3.83 -11.71 38.31
C TYR A 4 -2.82 -11.88 37.19
N GLU A 5 -2.80 -13.11 36.69
CA GLU A 5 -1.90 -13.66 35.68
C GLU A 5 -2.03 -12.96 34.33
N THR A 6 -0.89 -12.71 33.71
CA THR A 6 -0.70 -12.28 32.33
C THR A 6 -0.98 -13.45 31.39
N GLY A 7 -1.98 -13.37 30.51
CA GLY A 7 -2.22 -14.49 29.57
C GLY A 7 -3.27 -14.36 28.46
N LEU A 8 -3.77 -13.16 28.12
CA LEU A 8 -4.82 -13.01 27.10
C LEU A 8 -4.67 -11.74 26.26
N THR A 9 -3.73 -11.68 25.30
CA THR A 9 -3.68 -10.53 24.38
C THR A 9 -3.32 -10.85 22.93
N THR A 10 -2.51 -11.86 22.62
CA THR A 10 -1.95 -11.96 21.25
C THR A 10 -2.93 -12.51 20.21
N ASN A 11 -3.74 -13.52 20.56
CA ASN A 11 -4.58 -14.21 19.57
C ASN A 11 -5.89 -13.48 19.20
N ARG A 12 -6.48 -12.70 20.12
CA ARG A 12 -7.71 -11.93 19.81
C ARG A 12 -7.43 -10.68 18.99
N ILE A 13 -6.29 -10.05 19.21
CA ILE A 13 -5.86 -8.84 18.48
C ILE A 13 -5.52 -9.20 17.03
N ALA A 14 -4.75 -10.29 16.80
CA ALA A 14 -4.48 -10.78 15.45
C ALA A 14 -5.75 -11.20 14.69
N LEU A 15 -6.71 -11.82 15.37
CA LEU A 15 -7.99 -12.21 14.77
C LEU A 15 -8.84 -10.98 14.41
N PHE A 16 -8.88 -9.95 15.26
CA PHE A 16 -9.57 -8.69 14.97
C PHE A 16 -8.95 -7.93 13.79
N PHE A 17 -7.61 -7.89 13.70
CA PHE A 17 -6.91 -7.29 12.54
C PHE A 17 -7.23 -8.03 11.24
N THR A 18 -7.31 -9.35 11.29
CA THR A 18 -7.65 -10.18 10.11
C THR A 18 -9.09 -9.94 9.62
N ILE A 19 -10.02 -9.49 10.48
CA ILE A 19 -11.44 -9.30 10.14
C ILE A 19 -11.71 -7.93 9.48
N MET A 20 -10.90 -6.91 9.75
CA MET A 20 -11.09 -5.54 9.21
C MET A 20 -10.46 -5.34 7.82
N GLU A 21 -9.42 -6.10 7.48
CA GLU A 21 -8.73 -5.97 6.19
C GLU A 21 -9.63 -6.41 5.02
N GLN A 22 -9.90 -5.48 4.10
CA GLN A 22 -10.71 -5.74 2.92
C GLN A 22 -9.95 -6.66 1.92
N PRO A 23 -10.67 -7.42 1.07
CA PRO A 23 -10.04 -8.36 0.15
C PRO A 23 -8.99 -7.76 -0.78
N ALA A 24 -9.20 -6.53 -1.25
CA ALA A 24 -8.32 -5.91 -2.23
C ALA A 24 -6.94 -5.49 -1.64
N PRO A 25 -6.88 -4.78 -0.49
CA PRO A 25 -5.63 -4.57 0.24
C PRO A 25 -4.87 -5.86 0.57
N LYS A 26 -5.59 -6.92 1.00
CA LYS A 26 -4.99 -8.23 1.25
C LYS A 26 -4.32 -8.82 0.02
N GLU A 27 -5.03 -8.79 -1.11
CA GLU A 27 -4.49 -9.32 -2.36
C GLU A 27 -3.30 -8.50 -2.84
N LEU A 28 -3.34 -7.17 -2.71
CA LEU A 28 -2.19 -6.34 -3.07
C LEU A 28 -0.99 -6.65 -2.20
N LYS A 29 -1.19 -6.77 -0.88
CA LYS A 29 -0.13 -7.20 0.05
C LYS A 29 0.44 -8.56 -0.34
N ARG A 30 -0.41 -9.55 -0.65
CA ARG A 30 0.04 -10.88 -1.10
C ARG A 30 0.94 -10.79 -2.33
N ILE A 31 0.53 -10.03 -3.35
CA ILE A 31 1.29 -9.86 -4.60
C ILE A 31 2.62 -9.17 -4.31
N PHE A 32 2.60 -8.05 -3.59
CA PHE A 32 3.83 -7.32 -3.26
C PHE A 32 4.78 -8.16 -2.42
N THR A 33 4.28 -8.85 -1.39
CA THR A 33 5.11 -9.73 -0.58
C THR A 33 5.78 -10.79 -1.42
N LYS A 34 5.07 -11.37 -2.39
CA LYS A 34 5.64 -12.37 -3.31
C LYS A 34 6.67 -11.78 -4.26
N VAL A 35 6.41 -10.59 -4.84
CA VAL A 35 7.31 -9.97 -5.83
C VAL A 35 8.57 -9.42 -5.17
N PHE A 36 8.44 -8.83 -3.98
CA PHE A 36 9.51 -8.09 -3.31
C PHE A 36 10.14 -8.88 -2.14
N GLU A 37 9.82 -10.16 -1.96
CA GLU A 37 10.21 -10.99 -0.80
C GLU A 37 11.69 -10.87 -0.42
N ASP A 38 12.57 -10.89 -1.42
CA ASP A 38 14.03 -10.83 -1.26
C ASP A 38 14.59 -9.40 -1.14
N THR A 39 13.72 -8.40 -1.04
CA THR A 39 14.12 -7.00 -0.89
C THR A 39 13.88 -6.51 0.54
N THR A 40 14.71 -5.57 0.98
CA THR A 40 14.47 -4.84 2.24
C THR A 40 13.14 -4.06 2.24
N TYR A 41 12.53 -3.86 1.07
CA TYR A 41 11.27 -3.13 0.88
C TYR A 41 10.03 -3.93 1.33
N CYS A 42 10.04 -5.26 1.23
CA CYS A 42 8.90 -6.12 1.57
C CYS A 42 8.53 -6.09 3.07
N GLN A 43 9.47 -5.70 3.93
CA GLN A 43 9.23 -5.63 5.37
C GLN A 43 8.47 -4.37 5.80
N ARG A 44 8.21 -3.43 4.89
CA ARG A 44 7.61 -2.13 5.19
C ARG A 44 6.30 -1.92 4.42
N MET A 45 5.32 -2.79 4.67
CA MET A 45 3.95 -2.67 4.13
C MET A 45 2.90 -2.78 5.24
N GLU A 46 2.04 -1.77 5.34
CA GLU A 46 1.05 -1.67 6.41
C GLU A 46 -0.36 -1.49 5.85
N ILE A 47 -1.24 -2.47 6.09
CA ILE A 47 -2.68 -2.35 5.78
C ILE A 47 -3.39 -1.59 6.90
N PHE A 48 -3.04 -1.90 8.16
CA PHE A 48 -3.61 -1.25 9.32
C PHE A 48 -2.66 -0.20 9.88
N ASN A 49 -3.11 1.05 9.91
CA ASN A 49 -2.43 2.20 10.50
C ASN A 49 -3.48 2.98 11.33
N PRO A 50 -3.54 2.77 12.67
CA PRO A 50 -4.65 3.23 13.50
C PRO A 50 -4.75 4.76 13.52
N GLY A 51 -5.97 5.28 13.31
CA GLY A 51 -6.27 6.71 13.35
C GLY A 51 -6.11 7.42 12.00
N HIS A 52 -5.84 6.68 10.92
CA HIS A 52 -5.67 7.19 9.56
C HIS A 52 -6.80 6.74 8.63
N GLY A 53 -8.05 7.14 8.93
CA GLY A 53 -9.17 7.12 7.97
C GLY A 53 -9.36 5.78 7.24
N PRO A 54 -9.15 5.69 5.91
CA PRO A 54 -9.25 4.45 5.12
C PRO A 54 -8.40 3.25 5.59
N HIS A 55 -7.44 3.45 6.49
CA HIS A 55 -6.76 2.33 7.14
C HIS A 55 -7.59 1.69 8.26
N ASP A 56 -8.42 2.48 8.95
CA ASP A 56 -9.28 2.00 10.03
C ASP A 56 -10.42 1.11 9.50
N ASP A 57 -10.87 1.34 8.26
CA ASP A 57 -11.87 0.48 7.58
C ASP A 57 -11.23 -0.68 6.77
N GLY A 58 -9.90 -0.76 6.82
CA GLY A 58 -9.08 -1.75 6.14
C GLY A 58 -9.16 -1.67 4.61
N SER A 59 -9.49 -0.50 4.05
CA SER A 59 -9.59 -0.25 2.61
C SER A 59 -8.38 0.49 2.03
N ALA A 60 -7.30 0.64 2.79
CA ALA A 60 -6.05 1.22 2.34
C ALA A 60 -4.82 0.40 2.71
N ILE A 61 -3.70 0.69 2.05
CA ILE A 61 -2.39 0.11 2.32
C ILE A 61 -1.29 1.12 2.00
N ASP A 62 -0.28 1.14 2.86
CA ASP A 62 0.93 1.92 2.69
C ASP A 62 2.09 1.00 2.28
N ILE A 63 2.85 1.43 1.27
CA ILE A 63 4.10 0.82 0.84
C ILE A 63 5.22 1.82 1.14
N PHE A 64 6.05 1.54 2.14
CA PHE A 64 7.06 2.50 2.60
C PHE A 64 8.28 2.50 1.70
N LEU A 65 8.48 3.64 1.03
CA LEU A 65 9.60 3.98 0.17
C LEU A 65 9.89 5.48 0.37
N ASN A 66 11.15 5.85 0.52
CA ASN A 66 11.57 7.21 0.84
C ASN A 66 11.88 8.01 -0.43
N ALA A 67 11.07 9.02 -0.72
CA ALA A 67 11.25 9.93 -1.85
C ALA A 67 12.55 10.76 -1.78
N ASN A 68 13.18 10.87 -0.61
CA ASN A 68 14.47 11.55 -0.44
C ASN A 68 15.67 10.62 -0.67
N ASP A 69 15.46 9.31 -0.73
CA ASP A 69 16.45 8.35 -1.20
C ASP A 69 16.30 8.19 -2.73
N PRO A 70 17.32 8.50 -3.54
CA PRO A 70 17.19 8.42 -5.00
C PRO A 70 16.85 7.02 -5.53
N ASP A 71 17.35 5.95 -4.89
CA ASP A 71 17.09 4.57 -5.31
C ASP A 71 15.65 4.17 -4.98
N GLU A 72 15.23 4.40 -3.73
CA GLU A 72 13.85 4.09 -3.32
C GLU A 72 12.83 4.94 -4.09
N ARG A 73 13.15 6.20 -4.37
CA ARG A 73 12.30 7.07 -5.18
C ARG A 73 12.14 6.55 -6.60
N LYS A 74 13.23 6.11 -7.24
CA LYS A 74 13.18 5.56 -8.61
C LYS A 74 12.25 4.35 -8.67
N LEU A 75 12.39 3.44 -7.71
CA LEU A 75 11.53 2.27 -7.58
C LEU A 75 10.06 2.67 -7.32
N ALA A 76 9.81 3.59 -6.40
CA ALA A 76 8.48 4.08 -6.06
C ALA A 76 7.78 4.73 -7.27
N ASP A 77 8.49 5.58 -8.01
CA ASP A 77 7.96 6.22 -9.22
C ASP A 77 7.56 5.17 -10.28
N ALA A 78 8.34 4.09 -10.44
CA ALA A 78 8.01 2.99 -11.35
C ALA A 78 6.80 2.17 -10.88
N ILE A 79 6.70 1.86 -9.59
CA ILE A 79 5.55 1.19 -8.98
C ILE A 79 4.28 2.02 -9.18
N VAL A 80 4.32 3.32 -8.86
CA VAL A 80 3.17 4.23 -9.02
C VAL A 80 2.70 4.28 -10.46
N ARG A 81 3.60 4.30 -11.45
CA ARG A 81 3.23 4.22 -12.88
C ARG A 81 2.45 2.96 -13.20
N VAL A 82 2.89 1.80 -12.71
CA VAL A 82 2.15 0.53 -12.90
C VAL A 82 0.78 0.62 -12.25
N LEU A 83 0.70 1.04 -10.98
CA LEU A 83 -0.58 1.12 -10.25
C LEU A 83 -1.57 2.08 -10.93
N VAL A 84 -1.11 3.25 -11.37
CA VAL A 84 -1.93 4.22 -12.11
C VAL A 84 -2.42 3.62 -13.43
N SER A 85 -1.57 2.90 -14.17
CA SER A 85 -1.98 2.22 -15.41
C SER A 85 -3.07 1.16 -15.18
N GLU A 86 -3.13 0.58 -13.98
CA GLU A 86 -4.10 -0.45 -13.59
C GLU A 86 -5.40 0.13 -13.00
N LYS A 87 -5.48 1.46 -12.80
CA LYS A 87 -6.65 2.12 -12.22
C LYS A 87 -7.98 1.78 -12.92
N PRO A 88 -8.07 1.68 -14.27
CA PRO A 88 -9.33 1.31 -14.94
C PRO A 88 -9.87 -0.07 -14.52
N ARG A 89 -8.97 -0.98 -14.13
CA ARG A 89 -9.30 -2.38 -13.80
C ARG A 89 -9.53 -2.56 -12.30
N ILE A 90 -8.60 -2.05 -11.48
CA ILE A 90 -8.58 -2.29 -10.03
C ILE A 90 -9.45 -1.29 -9.26
N LYS A 91 -9.74 -0.13 -9.85
CA LYS A 91 -10.63 0.90 -9.30
C LYS A 91 -10.17 1.44 -7.94
N TRP A 92 -8.87 1.76 -7.85
CA TRP A 92 -8.32 2.55 -6.73
C TRP A 92 -9.15 3.80 -6.50
N GLY A 93 -9.44 4.15 -5.25
CA GLY A 93 -10.01 5.44 -4.87
C GLY A 93 -9.00 6.54 -5.18
N ALA A 94 -7.84 6.46 -4.54
CA ALA A 94 -6.69 7.32 -4.74
C ALA A 94 -5.37 6.53 -4.61
N ILE A 95 -4.36 7.01 -5.31
CA ILE A 95 -2.96 6.72 -5.05
C ILE A 95 -2.32 8.05 -4.66
N ILE A 96 -1.53 8.10 -3.60
CA ILE A 96 -0.83 9.30 -3.14
C ILE A 96 0.64 8.96 -2.97
N TRP A 97 1.49 9.76 -3.61
CA TRP A 97 2.94 9.59 -3.56
C TRP A 97 3.61 10.93 -3.79
N ASN A 98 4.58 11.28 -2.93
CA ASN A 98 5.46 12.43 -3.08
C ASN A 98 4.70 13.72 -3.46
N ARG A 99 3.76 14.10 -2.59
CA ARG A 99 2.91 15.31 -2.70
C ARG A 99 1.95 15.31 -3.89
N GLN A 100 1.81 14.20 -4.59
CA GLN A 100 0.92 14.05 -5.74
C GLN A 100 -0.17 13.03 -5.46
N THR A 101 -1.33 13.21 -6.08
CA THR A 101 -2.44 12.25 -6.02
C THR A 101 -2.97 11.91 -7.42
N TRP A 102 -3.44 10.66 -7.54
CA TRP A 102 -4.15 10.11 -8.68
C TRP A 102 -5.49 9.53 -8.20
N ASP A 103 -6.54 10.34 -8.26
CA ASP A 103 -7.87 9.99 -7.77
C ASP A 103 -8.87 9.81 -8.92
N ASN A 104 -10.16 9.71 -8.61
CA ASN A 104 -11.22 9.54 -9.62
C ASN A 104 -11.37 10.74 -10.58
N ARG A 105 -10.73 11.89 -10.28
CA ARG A 105 -10.69 13.08 -11.13
C ARG A 105 -9.48 13.06 -12.08
N GLY A 106 -8.59 12.07 -11.96
CA GLY A 106 -7.36 11.94 -12.76
C GLY A 106 -6.11 12.22 -11.93
N GLY A 107 -5.01 12.52 -12.61
CA GLY A 107 -3.72 12.84 -11.98
C GLY A 107 -2.56 12.75 -12.98
N PRO A 108 -1.35 13.17 -12.59
CA PRO A 108 -1.01 13.69 -11.27
C PRO A 108 -1.55 15.11 -11.02
N VAL A 109 -2.07 15.35 -9.82
CA VAL A 109 -2.36 16.70 -9.30
C VAL A 109 -1.76 16.86 -7.90
N PRO A 110 -1.48 18.09 -7.43
CA PRO A 110 -0.97 18.29 -6.08
C PRO A 110 -1.94 17.72 -5.03
N TYR A 111 -1.42 16.97 -4.06
CA TYR A 111 -2.19 16.46 -2.94
C TYR A 111 -2.58 17.62 -2.01
N GLU A 112 -3.85 17.68 -1.60
CA GLU A 112 -4.41 18.80 -0.84
C GLU A 112 -3.68 19.02 0.48
N GLN A 113 -3.32 17.94 1.17
CA GLN A 113 -2.62 18.01 2.46
C GLN A 113 -1.10 17.87 2.32
N GLN A 114 -0.52 18.13 1.15
CA GLN A 114 0.92 17.95 0.90
C GLN A 114 1.86 18.71 1.84
N GLN A 115 1.38 19.74 2.56
CA GLN A 115 2.18 20.49 3.53
C GLN A 115 2.25 19.79 4.90
N THR A 116 1.23 19.03 5.26
CA THR A 116 1.13 18.35 6.58
C THR A 116 1.36 16.85 6.45
N MET A 117 0.97 16.24 5.33
CA MET A 117 1.13 14.82 5.02
C MET A 117 1.67 14.68 3.58
N PRO A 118 2.97 14.89 3.38
CA PRO A 118 3.57 14.97 2.05
C PRO A 118 3.67 13.60 1.34
N HIS A 119 3.46 12.49 2.04
CA HIS A 119 3.62 11.12 1.49
C HIS A 119 4.99 10.93 0.81
N THR A 120 6.05 11.42 1.47
CA THR A 120 7.44 11.34 0.97
C THR A 120 8.19 10.13 1.53
N ASP A 121 7.56 9.35 2.40
CA ASP A 121 8.10 8.19 3.08
C ASP A 121 7.31 6.90 2.78
N HIS A 122 6.19 7.01 2.07
CA HIS A 122 5.38 5.89 1.62
C HIS A 122 4.47 6.27 0.43
N ILE A 123 4.10 5.26 -0.35
CA ILE A 123 3.00 5.30 -1.30
C ILE A 123 1.73 4.88 -0.55
N HIS A 124 0.74 5.75 -0.51
CA HIS A 124 -0.58 5.44 0.05
C HIS A 124 -1.53 5.02 -1.07
N ILE A 125 -2.24 3.91 -0.88
CA ILE A 125 -3.21 3.39 -1.83
C ILE A 125 -4.49 3.11 -1.08
N GLU A 126 -5.59 3.74 -1.49
CA GLU A 126 -6.91 3.48 -0.94
C GLU A 126 -7.87 2.96 -2.03
N TRP A 127 -8.85 2.16 -1.61
CA TRP A 127 -9.90 1.67 -2.48
C TRP A 127 -11.23 2.34 -2.17
N GLY A 128 -11.91 2.80 -3.22
CA GLY A 128 -13.31 3.18 -3.10
C GLY A 128 -14.22 1.98 -2.80
N PRO A 129 -15.49 2.21 -2.46
CA PRO A 129 -16.43 1.16 -2.06
C PRO A 129 -16.59 0.01 -3.06
N LYS A 130 -16.46 0.31 -4.36
CA LYS A 130 -16.55 -0.69 -5.44
C LYS A 130 -15.29 -1.52 -5.63
N GLY A 131 -14.12 -0.97 -5.29
CA GLY A 131 -12.83 -1.60 -5.53
C GLY A 131 -12.36 -2.48 -4.37
N ARG A 132 -12.74 -2.14 -3.13
CA ARG A 132 -12.20 -2.80 -1.91
C ARG A 132 -12.52 -4.29 -1.78
N MET A 133 -13.56 -4.76 -2.47
CA MET A 133 -13.99 -6.17 -2.47
C MET A 133 -13.33 -7.03 -3.58
N THR A 134 -12.49 -6.44 -4.43
CA THR A 134 -11.78 -7.16 -5.49
C THR A 134 -10.84 -8.19 -4.86
N ARG A 135 -10.74 -9.39 -5.46
CA ARG A 135 -9.96 -10.51 -4.90
C ARG A 135 -8.77 -10.92 -5.77
N ASP A 136 -8.67 -10.36 -6.96
CA ASP A 136 -7.68 -10.74 -7.95
C ASP A 136 -7.23 -9.53 -8.78
N PHE A 137 -5.93 -9.47 -9.05
CA PHE A 137 -5.34 -8.48 -9.94
C PHE A 137 -4.56 -9.14 -11.08
N PRO A 138 -5.21 -9.86 -12.02
CA PRO A 138 -4.57 -10.48 -13.18
C PRO A 138 -3.52 -9.59 -13.88
N GLY A 139 -2.29 -10.08 -14.06
CA GLY A 139 -1.24 -9.33 -14.75
C GLY A 139 -0.49 -8.30 -13.89
N LEU A 140 -0.95 -8.00 -12.67
CA LEU A 140 -0.28 -7.02 -11.81
C LEU A 140 1.04 -7.57 -11.25
N GLU A 141 1.06 -8.84 -10.87
CA GLU A 141 2.26 -9.51 -10.35
C GLU A 141 3.41 -9.45 -11.37
N GLU A 142 3.14 -9.79 -12.64
CA GLU A 142 4.13 -9.79 -13.71
C GLU A 142 4.65 -8.37 -14.02
N LYS A 143 3.77 -7.37 -13.96
CA LYS A 143 4.15 -5.96 -14.15
C LYS A 143 5.06 -5.46 -13.03
N LEU A 144 4.74 -5.80 -11.78
CA LEU A 144 5.57 -5.44 -10.63
C LEU A 144 6.90 -6.21 -10.63
N ALA A 145 6.91 -7.48 -11.03
CA ALA A 145 8.14 -8.25 -11.20
C ALA A 145 9.05 -7.64 -12.27
N THR A 146 8.48 -7.12 -13.36
CA THR A 146 9.23 -6.38 -14.39
C THR A 146 9.85 -5.10 -13.81
N VAL A 147 9.10 -4.35 -12.99
CA VAL A 147 9.63 -3.16 -12.31
C VAL A 147 10.82 -3.52 -11.43
N LEU A 148 10.71 -4.57 -10.61
CA LEU A 148 11.80 -4.99 -9.73
C LEU A 148 13.04 -5.42 -10.53
N ALA A 149 12.86 -6.21 -11.60
CA ALA A 149 13.96 -6.65 -12.45
C ALA A 149 14.71 -5.47 -13.09
N ASN A 150 13.97 -4.49 -13.63
CA ASN A 150 14.56 -3.29 -14.22
C ASN A 150 15.30 -2.44 -13.17
N HIS A 151 14.71 -2.29 -11.98
CA HIS A 151 15.36 -1.59 -10.86
C HIS A 151 16.69 -2.24 -10.47
N GLN A 152 16.71 -3.56 -10.33
CA GLN A 152 17.93 -4.33 -10.03
C GLN A 152 18.97 -4.27 -11.15
N ALA A 153 18.54 -4.11 -12.40
CA ALA A 153 19.43 -3.89 -13.55
C ALA A 153 19.97 -2.45 -13.63
N GLY A 154 19.46 -1.52 -12.81
CA GLY A 154 19.83 -0.11 -12.82
C GLY A 154 19.12 0.73 -13.89
N GLU A 155 18.06 0.20 -14.51
CA GLU A 155 17.27 0.84 -15.57
C GLU A 155 16.23 1.82 -15.04
#